data_AF-A0A372JW36-F1
#
_entry.id   AF-A0A372JW36-F1
#
_cell.length_a   1.000
_cell.length_b   1.000
_cell.length_c   1.000
_cell.angle_alpha   90.00
_cell.angle_beta   90.00
_cell.angle_gamma   90.00
#
_symmetry.space_group_name_H-M   'P 1'
#
loop_
_entity.id
_entity.type
_entity.pdbx_description
1 polymer ?
#
loop_
_entity_poly.entity_id
_entity_poly.type
_entity_poly.pdbx_seq_one_letter_code
_entity_poly.pdbx_strand_id
1 'polypeptide(L)'
;MHDAAISFDFAGPDRALLRALRRWSSVIAAFVGVSILAPGTARADDWGCQVILCLSNPGGPEQYGECVPPVEKLWAALRHGDPFPTCDFGAGGSQGTSAVNVFAGAGYCREDLLYWGGPEQSELLCNARGAINVEIDGALYTRVWWDARGADRTITEFYGGGTTQVSYDPTQSARLFLEHEYENSGGQGGGQ
;
A
#
# COMPACT_ATOMS: atom_id res chain seq x y z
N MET A 1 -31.93 57.54 -66.06
CA MET A 1 -31.33 56.87 -67.23
C MET A 1 -29.84 56.78 -67.00
N HIS A 2 -29.34 55.54 -66.99
CA HIS A 2 -27.95 55.05 -66.91
C HIS A 2 -27.23 55.11 -65.54
N ASP A 3 -27.43 54.00 -64.81
CA ASP A 3 -26.43 53.37 -63.96
C ASP A 3 -25.16 53.02 -64.76
N ALA A 4 -23.99 53.20 -64.13
CA ALA A 4 -22.74 52.57 -64.55
C ALA A 4 -22.04 52.02 -63.30
N ALA A 5 -22.02 50.69 -63.20
CA ALA A 5 -21.33 49.94 -62.16
C ALA A 5 -19.81 50.00 -62.38
N ILE A 6 -19.06 50.30 -61.31
CA ILE A 6 -17.60 50.17 -61.27
C ILE A 6 -17.29 48.74 -60.82
N SER A 7 -16.66 47.98 -61.71
CA SER A 7 -16.15 46.62 -61.43
C SER A 7 -14.89 46.72 -60.58
N PHE A 8 -14.90 46.13 -59.38
CA PHE A 8 -13.69 45.90 -58.58
C PHE A 8 -13.24 44.46 -58.80
N ASP A 9 -12.18 44.28 -59.60
CA ASP A 9 -11.48 43.01 -59.72
C ASP A 9 -10.68 42.74 -58.43
N PHE A 10 -11.15 41.81 -57.61
CA PHE A 10 -10.38 41.26 -56.51
C PHE A 10 -9.35 40.27 -57.06
N ALA A 11 -8.09 40.68 -57.11
CA ALA A 11 -6.97 39.80 -57.37
C ALA A 11 -6.89 38.72 -56.27
N GLY A 12 -7.28 37.48 -56.62
CA GLY A 12 -7.20 36.33 -55.72
C GLY A 12 -5.75 36.01 -55.33
N PRO A 13 -5.50 35.52 -54.11
CA PRO A 13 -4.16 35.28 -53.61
C PRO A 13 -3.42 34.25 -54.46
N ASP A 14 -2.14 34.55 -54.75
CA ASP A 14 -1.26 33.74 -55.57
C ASP A 14 -1.24 32.28 -55.09
N ARG A 15 -1.47 31.33 -56.00
CA ARG A 15 -1.54 29.89 -55.74
C ARG A 15 -0.24 29.38 -55.10
N ALA A 16 0.88 30.09 -55.24
CA ALA A 16 2.13 29.80 -54.55
C ALA A 16 2.06 30.04 -53.03
N LEU A 17 1.38 31.10 -52.60
CA LEU A 17 1.24 31.52 -51.20
C LEU A 17 0.34 30.55 -50.42
N LEU A 18 -0.74 30.08 -51.05
CA LEU A 18 -1.61 29.04 -50.51
C LEU A 18 -0.90 27.68 -50.37
N ARG A 19 0.03 27.34 -51.27
CA ARG A 19 0.83 26.10 -51.17
C ARG A 19 1.87 26.18 -50.06
N ALA A 20 2.48 27.35 -49.85
CA ALA A 20 3.42 27.58 -48.76
C ALA A 20 2.72 27.48 -47.40
N LEU A 21 1.56 28.13 -47.25
CA LEU A 21 0.74 28.06 -46.04
C LEU A 21 0.23 26.64 -45.77
N ARG A 22 -0.15 25.88 -46.81
CA ARG A 22 -0.57 24.47 -46.69
C ARG A 22 0.57 23.54 -46.28
N ARG A 23 1.79 23.75 -46.80
CA ARG A 23 2.99 22.99 -46.38
C ARG A 23 3.36 23.27 -44.93
N TRP A 24 3.28 24.53 -44.50
CA TRP A 24 3.61 24.92 -43.13
C TRP A 24 2.58 24.41 -42.12
N SER A 25 1.30 24.43 -42.46
CA SER A 25 0.25 23.83 -41.62
C SER A 25 0.38 22.30 -41.50
N SER A 26 0.87 21.60 -42.53
CA SER A 26 1.19 20.17 -42.43
C SER A 26 2.38 19.87 -41.51
N VAL A 27 3.42 20.72 -41.51
CA VAL A 27 4.58 20.56 -40.62
C VAL A 27 4.19 20.82 -39.16
N ILE A 28 3.40 21.87 -38.90
CA ILE A 28 2.93 22.19 -37.54
C ILE A 28 2.00 21.09 -36.99
N ALA A 29 1.08 20.58 -37.82
CA ALA A 29 0.19 19.47 -37.42
C ALA A 29 0.96 18.19 -37.10
N ALA A 30 2.05 17.90 -37.82
CA ALA A 30 2.90 16.74 -37.55
C ALA A 30 3.66 16.86 -36.21
N PHE A 31 4.15 18.05 -35.84
CA PHE A 31 4.82 18.26 -34.54
C PHE A 31 3.87 18.20 -33.34
N VAL A 32 2.64 18.72 -33.49
CA VAL A 32 1.63 18.66 -32.42
C VAL A 32 1.11 17.23 -32.22
N GLY A 33 0.93 16.45 -33.29
CA GLY A 33 0.45 15.08 -33.21
C GLY A 33 1.42 14.10 -32.50
N VAL A 34 2.73 14.33 -32.60
CA VAL A 34 3.74 13.45 -31.97
C VAL A 34 3.85 13.69 -30.45
N SER A 35 3.51 14.88 -29.96
CA SER A 35 3.63 15.23 -28.53
C SER A 35 2.54 14.61 -27.66
N ILE A 36 1.40 14.20 -28.23
CA ILE A 36 0.24 13.65 -27.51
C ILE A 36 0.36 12.11 -27.34
N LEU A 37 1.30 11.48 -28.05
CA LEU A 37 1.51 10.02 -28.04
C LEU A 37 2.69 9.58 -27.18
N ALA A 38 3.22 10.44 -26.31
CA ALA A 38 4.12 9.98 -25.26
C ALA A 38 3.28 9.22 -24.23
N PRO A 39 3.41 7.88 -24.09
CA PRO A 39 2.85 7.21 -22.93
C PRO A 39 3.49 7.87 -21.71
N GLY A 40 2.67 8.48 -20.86
CA GLY A 40 3.12 8.85 -19.53
C GLY A 40 3.61 7.56 -18.88
N THR A 41 4.91 7.45 -18.66
CA THR A 41 5.41 6.40 -17.78
C THR A 41 4.82 6.70 -16.41
N ALA A 42 3.73 6.03 -16.05
CA ALA A 42 3.28 5.94 -14.68
C ALA A 42 4.38 5.19 -13.94
N ARG A 43 5.39 5.92 -13.45
CA ARG A 43 6.27 5.36 -12.43
C ARG A 43 5.39 5.22 -11.21
N ALA A 44 5.04 3.98 -10.87
CA ALA A 44 4.64 3.69 -9.50
C ALA A 44 5.70 4.34 -8.61
N ASP A 45 5.28 5.13 -7.63
CA ASP A 45 6.23 5.62 -6.66
C ASP A 45 6.87 4.41 -5.98
N ASP A 46 8.20 4.30 -6.04
CA ASP A 46 8.93 3.16 -5.47
C ASP A 46 8.76 3.06 -3.94
N TRP A 47 8.06 4.02 -3.32
CA TRP A 47 7.75 4.05 -1.90
C TRP A 47 7.05 2.77 -1.42
N GLY A 48 6.05 2.25 -2.16
CA GLY A 48 5.38 1.02 -1.76
C GLY A 48 6.33 -0.19 -1.74
N CYS A 49 7.23 -0.27 -2.71
CA CYS A 49 8.26 -1.30 -2.76
C CYS A 49 9.30 -1.13 -1.64
N GLN A 50 9.69 0.10 -1.33
CA GLN A 50 10.58 0.41 -0.22
C GLN A 50 9.96 0.01 1.12
N VAL A 51 8.66 0.28 1.32
CA VAL A 51 7.91 -0.12 2.51
C VAL A 51 7.92 -1.64 2.68
N ILE A 52 7.60 -2.40 1.63
CA ILE A 52 7.56 -3.88 1.71
C ILE A 52 8.95 -4.43 2.01
N LEU A 53 10.00 -3.88 1.39
CA LEU A 53 11.38 -4.25 1.68
C LEU A 53 11.74 -4.01 3.15
N CYS A 54 11.37 -2.85 3.70
CA CYS A 54 11.63 -2.51 5.09
C CYS A 54 10.83 -3.40 6.07
N LEU A 55 9.55 -3.66 5.79
CA LEU A 55 8.71 -4.58 6.58
C LEU A 55 9.20 -6.04 6.55
N SER A 56 9.97 -6.41 5.53
CA SER A 56 10.60 -7.73 5.43
C SER A 56 11.81 -7.89 6.37
N ASN A 57 12.29 -6.83 7.01
CA ASN A 57 13.46 -6.91 7.88
C ASN A 57 13.16 -7.64 9.20
N PRO A 58 13.87 -8.76 9.52
CA PRO A 58 13.63 -9.53 10.74
C PRO A 58 13.82 -8.75 12.05
N GLY A 59 14.70 -7.76 12.08
CA GLY A 59 14.97 -6.96 13.29
C GLY A 59 14.05 -5.74 13.46
N GLY A 60 13.04 -5.59 12.59
CA GLY A 60 12.04 -4.54 12.69
C GLY A 60 12.03 -3.60 11.48
N PRO A 61 10.87 -3.00 11.18
CA PRO A 61 10.68 -2.23 9.95
C PRO A 61 11.53 -0.96 9.90
N GLU A 62 12.00 -0.46 11.05
CA GLU A 62 12.75 0.81 11.18
C GLU A 62 14.16 0.62 11.77
N GLN A 63 14.66 -0.63 11.78
CA GLN A 63 16.02 -0.92 12.29
C GLN A 63 17.10 -0.15 11.51
N TYR A 64 16.91 0.03 10.20
CA TYR A 64 17.82 0.76 9.33
C TYR A 64 17.30 2.18 9.09
N GLY A 65 18.21 3.16 9.11
CA GLY A 65 17.86 4.57 8.98
C GLY A 65 17.16 4.91 7.66
N GLU A 66 17.50 4.22 6.57
CA GLU A 66 16.84 4.37 5.26
C GLU A 66 15.37 3.89 5.27
N CYS A 67 15.00 3.08 6.25
CA CYS A 67 13.65 2.57 6.43
C CYS A 67 12.77 3.43 7.34
N VAL A 68 13.33 4.35 8.13
CA VAL A 68 12.55 5.21 9.03
C VAL A 68 11.59 6.11 8.22
N PRO A 69 12.02 6.94 7.25
CA PRO A 69 11.08 7.81 6.52
C PRO A 69 9.95 7.10 5.77
N PRO A 70 10.18 6.02 4.99
CA PRO A 70 9.09 5.36 4.27
C PRO A 70 8.11 4.65 5.21
N VAL A 71 8.57 4.13 6.35
CA VAL A 71 7.74 3.41 7.31
C VAL A 71 6.95 4.38 8.21
N GLU A 72 7.54 5.49 8.65
CA GLU A 72 6.77 6.56 9.34
C GLU A 72 5.66 7.10 8.43
N LYS A 73 5.93 7.28 7.14
CA LYS A 73 4.91 7.65 6.14
C LYS A 73 3.81 6.59 6.05
N LEU A 74 4.16 5.30 6.10
CA LEU A 74 3.17 4.21 6.14
C LEU A 74 2.29 4.30 7.39
N TRP A 75 2.87 4.48 8.58
CA TRP A 75 2.09 4.57 9.82
C TRP A 75 1.13 5.76 9.80
N ALA A 76 1.59 6.92 9.32
CA ALA A 76 0.73 8.08 9.16
C ALA A 76 -0.46 7.80 8.22
N ALA A 77 -0.20 7.18 7.06
CA ALA A 77 -1.22 6.82 6.09
C ALA A 77 -2.26 5.83 6.67
N LEU A 78 -1.80 4.74 7.28
CA LEU A 78 -2.69 3.74 7.88
C LEU A 78 -3.52 4.31 9.05
N ARG A 79 -2.96 5.23 9.85
CA ARG A 79 -3.72 5.91 10.90
C ARG A 79 -4.76 6.88 10.36
N HIS A 80 -4.54 7.44 9.17
CA HIS A 80 -5.51 8.27 8.47
C HIS A 80 -6.63 7.45 7.79
N GLY A 81 -6.43 6.13 7.67
CA GLY A 81 -7.35 5.24 6.96
C GLY A 81 -7.05 5.12 5.47
N ASP A 82 -5.88 5.57 5.03
CA ASP A 82 -5.42 5.38 3.66
C ASP A 82 -5.16 3.89 3.38
N PRO A 83 -5.32 3.44 2.12
CA PRO A 83 -5.01 2.07 1.74
C PRO A 83 -3.51 1.77 1.91
N PHE A 84 -3.21 0.49 2.18
CA PHE A 84 -1.83 0.01 2.17
C PHE A 84 -1.18 0.23 0.79
N PRO A 85 0.09 0.68 0.71
CA PRO A 85 0.70 1.04 -0.56
C PRO A 85 0.85 -0.18 -1.47
N THR A 86 0.71 0.06 -2.78
CA THR A 86 0.93 -0.96 -3.80
C THR A 86 2.40 -0.95 -4.26
N CYS A 87 2.90 -2.13 -4.63
CA CYS A 87 4.20 -2.29 -5.28
C CYS A 87 4.01 -3.24 -6.46
N ASP A 88 4.42 -2.80 -7.66
CA ASP A 88 4.50 -3.66 -8.84
C ASP A 88 5.89 -4.30 -8.88
N PHE A 89 5.99 -5.51 -8.34
CA PHE A 89 7.17 -6.34 -8.54
C PHE A 89 7.16 -6.77 -10.00
N GLY A 90 7.81 -5.97 -10.87
CA GLY A 90 7.78 -6.13 -12.33
C GLY A 90 8.22 -7.52 -12.82
N ALA A 91 8.25 -7.69 -14.15
CA ALA A 91 8.39 -8.96 -14.91
C ALA A 91 9.61 -9.88 -14.58
N GLY A 92 10.38 -9.61 -13.51
CA GLY A 92 11.50 -10.38 -12.99
C GLY A 92 11.20 -11.38 -11.86
N GLY A 93 9.93 -11.65 -11.51
CA GLY A 93 9.57 -12.98 -11.03
C GLY A 93 9.47 -13.23 -9.52
N SER A 94 8.95 -12.31 -8.71
CA SER A 94 8.33 -12.70 -7.43
C SER A 94 6.82 -12.86 -7.60
N GLN A 95 6.41 -13.83 -8.43
CA GLN A 95 5.02 -14.30 -8.44
C GLN A 95 4.72 -14.87 -7.05
N GLY A 96 4.14 -14.05 -6.17
CA GLY A 96 3.84 -14.42 -4.79
C GLY A 96 4.50 -13.60 -3.70
N THR A 97 5.29 -12.55 -4.01
CA THR A 97 5.61 -11.55 -2.97
C THR A 97 4.45 -10.58 -2.84
N SER A 98 3.92 -10.45 -1.63
CA SER A 98 2.79 -9.57 -1.33
C SER A 98 2.90 -9.04 0.09
N ALA A 99 2.22 -7.93 0.36
CA ALA A 99 2.06 -7.46 1.72
C ALA A 99 0.63 -6.94 1.91
N VAL A 100 0.00 -7.34 3.00
CA VAL A 100 -1.39 -6.96 3.30
C VAL A 100 -1.50 -6.45 4.73
N ASN A 101 -2.13 -5.29 4.90
CA ASN A 101 -2.53 -4.78 6.22
C ASN A 101 -3.90 -5.36 6.60
N VAL A 102 -3.98 -5.92 7.81
CA VAL A 102 -5.21 -6.41 8.43
C VAL A 102 -5.42 -5.62 9.71
N PHE A 103 -6.58 -4.99 9.88
CA PHE A 103 -6.93 -4.33 11.15
C PHE A 103 -7.08 -5.37 12.24
N ALA A 104 -6.49 -5.08 13.40
CA ALA A 104 -6.46 -6.00 14.52
C ALA A 104 -7.73 -5.86 15.37
N GLY A 105 -8.11 -6.96 16.01
CA GLY A 105 -9.27 -7.07 16.89
C GLY A 105 -9.33 -8.48 17.45
N ALA A 106 -10.37 -8.81 18.24
CA ALA A 106 -10.49 -10.16 18.83
C ALA A 106 -10.38 -11.28 17.78
N GLY A 107 -10.90 -11.06 16.57
CA GLY A 107 -10.85 -12.03 15.47
C GLY A 107 -9.53 -12.10 14.70
N TYR A 108 -8.55 -11.24 14.99
CA TYR A 108 -7.21 -11.29 14.41
C TYR A 108 -6.24 -10.55 15.35
N CYS A 109 -5.63 -11.28 16.29
CA CYS A 109 -4.74 -10.69 17.28
C CYS A 109 -3.60 -11.66 17.66
N ARG A 110 -2.50 -11.10 18.14
CA ARG A 110 -1.47 -11.87 18.85
C ARG A 110 -1.95 -12.18 20.26
N GLU A 111 -1.73 -13.41 20.72
CA GLU A 111 -2.24 -13.87 22.02
C GLU A 111 -1.80 -12.99 23.19
N ASP A 112 -0.54 -12.54 23.21
CA ASP A 112 0.02 -11.66 24.24
C ASP A 112 -0.37 -10.17 24.10
N LEU A 113 -1.23 -9.86 23.14
CA LEU A 113 -1.85 -8.55 22.94
C LEU A 113 -3.36 -8.58 23.21
N LEU A 114 -3.96 -9.76 23.43
CA LEU A 114 -5.35 -9.86 23.83
C LEU A 114 -5.53 -9.41 25.28
N TYR A 115 -6.61 -8.69 25.55
CA TYR A 115 -6.94 -8.25 26.90
C TYR A 115 -8.45 -8.00 27.05
N TRP A 116 -8.95 -8.13 28.27
CA TRP A 116 -10.32 -7.74 28.62
C TRP A 116 -10.41 -6.23 28.78
N GLY A 117 -11.38 -5.62 28.09
CA GLY A 117 -11.61 -4.19 28.08
C GLY A 117 -13.05 -3.85 27.71
N GLY A 118 -13.26 -2.68 27.14
CA GLY A 118 -14.59 -2.14 26.85
C GLY A 118 -15.36 -1.77 28.13
N PRO A 119 -16.65 -1.40 27.99
CA PRO A 119 -17.52 -1.19 29.14
C PRO A 119 -17.56 -2.45 30.01
N GLU A 120 -17.37 -2.27 31.32
CA GLU A 120 -17.41 -3.36 32.30
C GLU A 120 -16.31 -4.43 32.17
N GLN A 121 -15.26 -4.22 31.37
CA GLN A 121 -14.20 -5.22 31.12
C GLN A 121 -14.73 -6.56 30.57
N SER A 122 -15.79 -6.49 29.77
CA SER A 122 -16.51 -7.66 29.24
C SER A 122 -16.19 -7.96 27.77
N GLU A 123 -15.42 -7.11 27.11
CA GLU A 123 -15.07 -7.25 25.71
C GLU A 123 -13.62 -7.68 25.56
N LEU A 124 -13.38 -8.72 24.76
CA LEU A 124 -12.02 -9.10 24.39
C LEU A 124 -11.52 -8.17 23.28
N LEU A 125 -10.43 -7.45 23.54
CA LEU A 125 -9.85 -6.46 22.64
C LEU A 125 -8.41 -6.84 22.27
N CYS A 126 -7.91 -6.26 21.18
CA CYS A 126 -6.52 -6.41 20.76
C CYS A 126 -5.73 -5.13 21.04
N ASN A 127 -4.59 -5.25 21.70
CA ASN A 127 -3.67 -4.15 21.98
C ASN A 127 -2.68 -3.95 20.81
N ALA A 128 -3.21 -3.89 19.60
CA ALA A 128 -2.57 -3.45 18.37
C ALA A 128 -3.63 -2.82 17.47
N ARG A 129 -3.24 -1.91 16.59
CA ARG A 129 -4.17 -1.34 15.60
C ARG A 129 -4.29 -2.22 14.37
N GLY A 130 -3.23 -2.92 13.99
CA GLY A 130 -3.25 -3.85 12.87
C GLY A 130 -1.99 -4.71 12.81
N ALA A 131 -1.96 -5.59 11.83
CA ALA A 131 -0.82 -6.39 11.47
C ALA A 131 -0.60 -6.32 9.95
N ILE A 132 0.65 -6.23 9.53
CA ILE A 132 1.02 -6.37 8.13
C ILE A 132 1.71 -7.71 7.94
N ASN A 133 1.10 -8.57 7.11
CA ASN A 133 1.70 -9.84 6.71
C ASN A 133 2.46 -9.61 5.42
N VAL A 134 3.77 -9.83 5.44
CA VAL A 134 4.59 -9.87 4.24
C VAL A 134 4.81 -11.33 3.86
N GLU A 135 4.42 -11.67 2.65
CA GLU A 135 4.66 -12.98 2.05
C GLU A 135 5.74 -12.85 0.98
N ILE A 136 6.63 -13.83 0.91
CA ILE A 136 7.63 -13.98 -0.16
C ILE A 136 7.42 -15.37 -0.75
N ASP A 137 7.26 -15.43 -2.08
CA ASP A 137 6.95 -16.66 -2.82
C ASP A 137 5.74 -17.43 -2.27
N GLY A 138 4.72 -16.70 -1.79
CA GLY A 138 3.48 -17.25 -1.23
C GLY A 138 3.61 -17.83 0.19
N ALA A 139 4.76 -17.67 0.85
CA ALA A 139 4.97 -18.06 2.23
C ALA A 139 5.07 -16.85 3.14
N LEU A 140 4.41 -16.89 4.30
CA LEU A 140 4.54 -15.86 5.33
C LEU A 140 6.01 -15.69 5.72
N TYR A 141 6.55 -14.49 5.54
CA TYR A 141 7.95 -14.17 5.78
C TYR A 141 8.12 -13.32 7.04
N THR A 142 7.36 -12.23 7.16
CA THR A 142 7.27 -11.43 8.39
C THR A 142 5.82 -11.08 8.68
N ARG A 143 5.50 -10.90 9.97
CA ARG A 143 4.28 -10.24 10.43
C ARG A 143 4.65 -9.09 11.34
N VAL A 144 4.23 -7.89 10.99
CA VAL A 144 4.51 -6.67 11.76
C VAL A 144 3.22 -6.17 12.38
N TRP A 145 3.09 -6.34 13.70
CA TRP A 145 2.02 -5.71 14.48
C TRP A 145 2.39 -4.24 14.70
N TRP A 146 1.47 -3.32 14.41
CA TRP A 146 1.70 -1.89 14.53
C TRP A 146 0.71 -1.23 15.50
N ASP A 147 1.19 -0.15 16.14
CA ASP A 147 0.60 0.41 17.36
C ASP A 147 0.36 -0.66 18.45
N ALA A 148 1.31 -1.59 18.57
CA ALA A 148 1.25 -2.73 19.49
C ALA A 148 1.67 -2.31 20.90
N ARG A 149 0.76 -2.38 21.87
CA ARG A 149 0.96 -1.90 23.26
C ARG A 149 1.17 -0.38 23.34
N GLY A 150 0.52 0.37 22.45
CA GLY A 150 0.56 1.83 22.37
C GLY A 150 1.02 2.35 21.01
N ALA A 151 0.88 3.66 20.82
CA ALA A 151 1.26 4.32 19.57
C ALA A 151 2.76 4.17 19.26
N ASP A 152 3.08 4.03 17.97
CA ASP A 152 4.43 3.98 17.41
C ASP A 152 5.28 2.79 17.87
N ARG A 153 4.65 1.77 18.48
CA ARG A 153 5.31 0.52 18.83
C ARG A 153 5.00 -0.55 17.79
N THR A 154 6.05 -1.25 17.36
CA THR A 154 5.95 -2.38 16.46
C THR A 154 6.45 -3.66 17.12
N ILE A 155 5.83 -4.78 16.76
CA ILE A 155 6.32 -6.11 17.10
C ILE A 155 6.48 -6.87 15.79
N THR A 156 7.71 -7.27 15.48
CA THR A 156 8.02 -8.04 14.28
C THR A 156 8.17 -9.51 14.62
N GLU A 157 7.37 -10.33 13.97
CA GLU A 157 7.49 -11.78 13.95
C GLU A 157 8.16 -12.18 12.63
N PHE A 158 9.17 -13.04 12.70
CA PHE A 158 9.94 -13.48 11.54
C PHE A 158 9.79 -14.99 11.34
N TYR A 159 9.43 -15.37 10.11
CA TYR A 159 9.10 -16.74 9.70
C TYR A 159 10.00 -17.26 8.55
N GLY A 160 10.87 -16.41 8.00
CA GLY A 160 11.78 -16.76 6.92
C GLY A 160 13.07 -17.48 7.35
N GLY A 161 13.90 -17.86 6.36
CA GLY A 161 15.31 -18.20 6.58
C GLY A 161 15.60 -19.42 7.46
N GLY A 162 14.67 -20.37 7.58
CA GLY A 162 14.86 -21.57 8.41
C GLY A 162 14.75 -21.32 9.92
N THR A 163 14.12 -20.21 10.32
CA THR A 163 13.77 -19.93 11.72
C THR A 163 12.99 -21.08 12.37
N THR A 164 13.18 -21.27 13.67
CA THR A 164 12.42 -22.23 14.48
C THR A 164 11.07 -21.67 14.96
N GLN A 165 10.78 -20.40 14.64
CA GLN A 165 9.52 -19.78 15.03
C GLN A 165 8.36 -20.44 14.26
N VAL A 166 7.46 -21.07 15.00
CA VAL A 166 6.27 -21.72 14.44
C VAL A 166 5.25 -20.64 14.07
N SER A 167 4.81 -20.65 12.81
CA SER A 167 3.70 -19.80 12.37
C SER A 167 2.40 -20.25 13.02
N TYR A 168 1.60 -19.28 13.44
CA TYR A 168 0.27 -19.49 14.01
C TYR A 168 -0.74 -18.62 13.29
N ASP A 169 -2.02 -19.00 13.39
CA ASP A 169 -3.16 -18.28 12.85
C ASP A 169 -3.74 -17.32 13.91
N PRO A 170 -3.61 -15.99 13.74
CA PRO A 170 -4.14 -15.01 14.69
C PRO A 170 -5.65 -15.01 14.84
N THR A 171 -6.38 -15.66 13.92
CA THR A 171 -7.84 -15.81 14.05
C THR A 171 -8.24 -16.80 15.15
N GLN A 172 -7.32 -17.67 15.56
CA GLN A 172 -7.55 -18.65 16.62
C GLN A 172 -7.17 -18.15 18.01
N SER A 173 -6.42 -17.05 18.11
CA SER A 173 -5.85 -16.59 19.37
C SER A 173 -6.89 -16.23 20.42
N ALA A 174 -8.06 -15.70 20.05
CA ALA A 174 -9.13 -15.43 21.01
C ALA A 174 -9.67 -16.71 21.68
N ARG A 175 -9.84 -17.79 20.91
CA ARG A 175 -10.27 -19.08 21.46
C ARG A 175 -9.24 -19.63 22.44
N LEU A 176 -7.96 -19.63 22.04
CA LEU A 176 -6.85 -20.13 22.85
C LEU A 176 -6.68 -19.33 24.15
N PHE A 177 -6.78 -17.99 24.06
CA PHE A 177 -6.74 -17.12 25.23
C PHE A 177 -7.82 -17.47 26.25
N LEU A 178 -9.07 -17.66 25.80
CA LEU A 178 -10.18 -18.04 26.68
C LEU A 178 -9.98 -19.41 27.30
N GLU A 179 -9.50 -20.40 26.53
CA GLU A 179 -9.19 -21.74 27.04
C GLU A 179 -8.17 -21.69 28.19
N HIS A 180 -7.08 -20.94 28.01
CA HIS A 180 -6.05 -20.78 29.04
C HIS A 180 -6.58 -20.06 30.31
N GLU A 181 -7.44 -19.04 30.16
CA GLU A 181 -8.09 -18.36 31.30
C GLU A 181 -9.03 -19.31 32.08
N TYR A 182 -9.79 -20.17 31.39
CA TYR A 182 -10.63 -21.18 32.03
C TYR A 182 -9.80 -22.22 32.79
N GLU A 183 -8.70 -22.70 32.21
CA GLU A 183 -7.81 -23.65 32.87
C GLU A 183 -7.18 -23.03 34.13
N ASN A 184 -6.73 -21.77 34.05
CA ASN A 184 -6.13 -21.07 35.18
C ASN A 184 -7.14 -20.76 36.30
N SER A 185 -8.39 -20.44 35.96
CA SER A 185 -9.46 -20.19 36.93
C SER A 185 -10.07 -21.48 37.52
N GLY A 186 -10.11 -22.57 36.75
CA GLY A 186 -10.60 -23.88 37.17
C GLY A 186 -9.66 -24.63 38.13
N GLY A 187 -8.39 -24.22 38.23
CA GLY A 187 -7.39 -24.82 39.12
C GLY A 187 -7.51 -24.43 40.60
N GLN A 188 -8.40 -23.50 40.96
CA GLN A 188 -8.52 -22.96 42.32
C GLN A 188 -9.81 -23.38 43.04
N GLY A 189 -10.23 -24.64 42.85
CA GLY A 189 -11.38 -25.24 43.52
C GLY A 189 -11.11 -26.70 43.90
N GLY A 190 -10.40 -26.93 45.01
CA GLY A 190 -10.15 -28.31 45.45
C GLY A 190 -9.35 -28.50 46.73
N GLY A 191 -9.98 -28.23 47.89
CA GLY A 191 -9.87 -29.07 49.09
C GLY A 191 -8.68 -28.91 50.05
N GLN A 192 -8.91 -28.25 51.19
CA GLN A 192 -9.11 -28.88 52.51
C GLN A 192 -9.67 -27.88 53.52
#